data_AF-A0A357NFJ8-F1
#
_entry.id   AF-A0A357NFJ8-F1
#
_cell.length_a   1.000
_cell.length_b   1.000
_cell.length_c   1.000
_cell.angle_alpha   90.00
_cell.angle_beta   90.00
_cell.angle_gamma   90.00
#
_symmetry.space_group_name_H-M   'P 1'
#
loop_
_entity.id
_entity.type
_entity.pdbx_description
1 polymer ?
#
loop_
_entity_poly.entity_id
_entity_poly.type
_entity_poly.pdbx_seq_one_letter_code
_entity_poly.pdbx_strand_id
1 'polypeptide(L)' 'IWGLKKLGVNTILATTAVGSLNLAMKPGDFVLVDQFLDFTKNRQHTFYEGGERGVVHVDVTDPYCAALRAVLA' A
#
# COMPACT_ATOMS: atom_id res chain seq x y z
N ILE A 1 -6.76 1.69 -8.75
CA ILE A 1 -7.39 2.35 -7.58
C ILE A 1 -8.40 3.46 -7.93
N TRP A 2 -8.24 4.20 -9.03
CA TRP A 2 -9.20 5.26 -9.41
C TRP A 2 -10.65 4.78 -9.62
N GLY A 3 -10.85 3.57 -10.18
CA GLY A 3 -12.18 2.97 -10.30
C GLY A 3 -12.88 2.79 -8.95
N LEU A 4 -12.16 2.28 -7.93
CA LEU A 4 -12.68 2.16 -6.57
C LEU A 4 -13.03 3.53 -5.98
N LYS A 5 -12.16 4.53 -6.19
CA LYS A 5 -12.43 5.91 -5.75
C LYS A 5 -13.69 6.48 -6.39
N LYS A 6 -13.91 6.27 -7.69
CA LYS A 6 -15.12 6.69 -8.40
C LYS A 6 -16.40 6.03 -7.87
N LEU A 7 -16.30 4.81 -7.35
CA LEU A 7 -17.41 4.09 -6.71
C LEU A 7 -17.64 4.51 -5.25
N GLY A 8 -16.88 5.47 -4.70
CA GLY A 8 -17.04 5.95 -3.32
C GLY A 8 -16.36 5.08 -2.26
N VAL A 9 -15.45 4.18 -2.65
CA VAL A 9 -14.67 3.38 -1.70
C VAL A 9 -13.73 4.28 -0.89
N ASN A 10 -13.81 4.18 0.44
CA ASN A 10 -13.00 4.98 1.38
C ASN A 10 -11.83 4.20 1.97
N THR A 11 -11.87 2.86 1.90
CA THR A 11 -10.86 1.98 2.50
C THR A 11 -10.62 0.79 1.58
N ILE A 12 -9.35 0.44 1.37
CA ILE A 12 -8.96 -0.68 0.50
C ILE A 12 -8.22 -1.69 1.36
N LEU A 13 -8.73 -2.92 1.38
CA LEU A 13 -8.00 -4.09 1.86
C LEU A 13 -7.46 -4.84 0.64
N ALA A 14 -6.18 -5.17 0.68
CA ALA A 14 -5.51 -5.91 -0.39
C ALA A 14 -4.70 -7.05 0.23
N THR A 15 -4.72 -8.20 -0.43
CA THR A 15 -3.95 -9.39 -0.05
C THR A 15 -2.90 -9.69 -1.11
N THR A 16 -1.77 -10.24 -0.69
CA THR A 16 -0.73 -10.70 -1.61
C THR A 16 -0.06 -11.95 -1.06
N ALA A 17 0.30 -12.88 -1.92
CA ALA A 17 1.15 -14.01 -1.56
C ALA A 17 2.61 -13.57 -1.60
N VAL A 18 3.39 -13.95 -0.59
CA VAL A 18 4.80 -13.57 -0.42
C VAL A 18 5.63 -14.73 0.10
N GLY A 19 6.96 -14.61 -0.03
CA GLY A 19 7.92 -15.48 0.64
C GLY A 19 8.53 -14.77 1.85
N SER A 20 8.68 -15.46 2.97
CA SER A 20 9.29 -14.90 4.16
C SER A 20 10.81 -14.79 4.03
N LEU A 21 11.37 -13.68 4.50
CA LEU A 21 12.81 -13.50 4.76
C LEU A 21 13.15 -13.67 6.25
N ASN A 22 12.15 -13.92 7.09
CA ASN A 22 12.28 -14.15 8.52
C ASN A 22 11.96 -15.62 8.84
N LEU A 23 12.94 -16.35 9.40
CA LEU A 23 12.81 -17.77 9.73
C LEU A 23 11.72 -18.08 10.75
N ALA A 24 11.28 -17.10 11.54
CA ALA A 24 10.19 -17.27 12.51
C ALA A 24 8.79 -17.29 11.84
N MET A 25 8.65 -16.70 10.65
CA MET A 25 7.39 -16.65 9.90
C MET A 25 7.33 -17.82 8.91
N LYS A 26 6.33 -18.68 9.07
CA LYS A 26 6.18 -19.95 8.34
C LYS A 26 5.15 -19.84 7.22
N PRO A 27 5.19 -20.73 6.21
CA PRO A 27 4.11 -20.84 5.24
C PRO A 27 2.76 -21.02 5.93
N GLY A 28 1.78 -20.20 5.55
CA GLY A 28 0.43 -20.17 6.16
C GLY A 28 0.25 -19.06 7.20
N ASP A 29 1.33 -18.46 7.70
CA ASP A 29 1.22 -17.30 8.57
C ASP A 29 0.76 -16.06 7.79
N PHE A 30 -0.01 -15.21 8.46
CA PHE A 30 -0.42 -13.91 7.94
C PHE A 30 0.37 -12.79 8.58
N VAL A 31 0.67 -11.76 7.78
CA VAL A 31 1.34 -10.55 8.24
C VAL A 31 0.51 -9.34 7.87
N LEU A 32 0.15 -8.54 8.87
CA LEU A 32 -0.34 -7.19 8.67
C LEU A 32 0.85 -6.28 8.37
N VAL A 33 1.10 -5.94 7.10
CA VAL A 33 2.26 -5.14 6.66
C VAL A 33 2.13 -3.65 7.07
N ASP A 34 3.11 -3.13 7.82
CA ASP A 34 3.21 -1.71 8.23
C ASP A 34 4.28 -0.91 7.47
N GLN A 35 5.21 -1.57 6.79
CA GLN A 35 6.31 -0.93 6.09
C GLN A 35 6.69 -1.70 4.82
N PHE A 36 7.38 -1.04 3.90
CA PHE A 36 7.89 -1.68 2.69
C PHE A 36 9.19 -1.05 2.20
N LEU A 37 9.92 -1.81 1.37
CA LEU A 37 10.99 -1.30 0.51
C LEU A 37 10.52 -1.41 -0.93
N ASP A 38 10.52 -0.30 -1.67
CA ASP A 38 10.12 -0.30 -3.08
C ASP A 38 11.33 -0.49 -3.99
N PHE A 39 11.41 -1.69 -4.57
CA PHE A 39 12.38 -2.03 -5.63
C PHE A 39 11.71 -2.14 -7.01
N THR A 40 10.45 -1.74 -7.14
CA THR A 40 9.74 -1.78 -8.42
C THR A 40 10.27 -0.71 -9.37
N LYS A 41 10.23 -1.00 -10.67
CA LYS A 41 10.73 -0.12 -11.74
C LYS A 41 9.75 -0.10 -12.89
N ASN A 42 9.78 0.98 -13.68
CA ASN A 42 9.03 1.14 -14.93
C ASN A 42 7.49 1.06 -14.77
N ARG A 43 6.95 1.31 -13.57
CA ARG A 43 5.52 1.43 -13.34
C ARG A 43 5.13 2.91 -13.35
N GLN A 44 3.88 3.21 -13.70
CA GLN A 44 3.31 4.52 -13.37
C GLN A 44 2.92 4.52 -11.89
N HIS A 45 3.62 5.34 -11.09
CA HIS A 45 3.49 5.34 -9.62
C HIS A 45 2.53 6.41 -9.09
N THR A 46 2.24 7.45 -9.87
CA THR A 46 1.46 8.60 -9.44
C THR A 46 0.34 8.94 -10.42
N PHE A 47 -0.67 9.66 -9.94
CA PHE A 47 -1.67 10.31 -10.80
C PHE A 47 -1.33 11.76 -11.12
N TYR A 48 -0.28 12.30 -10.49
CA TYR A 48 0.16 13.69 -10.59
C TYR A 48 1.49 13.74 -11.35
N GLU A 49 1.40 13.96 -12.65
CA GLU A 49 2.53 14.00 -13.60
C GLU A 49 2.95 15.46 -13.94
N GLY A 50 2.56 16.44 -13.12
CA GLY A 50 2.75 17.86 -13.40
C GLY A 50 1.62 18.49 -14.25
N GLY A 51 1.94 19.61 -14.91
CA GLY A 51 0.99 20.40 -15.70
C GLY A 51 -0.12 21.02 -14.85
N GLU A 52 -1.35 21.05 -15.37
CA GLU A 52 -2.51 21.65 -14.69
C GLU A 52 -2.86 21.02 -13.33
N ARG A 53 -2.52 19.73 -13.14
CA ARG A 53 -2.76 19.00 -11.89
C ARG A 53 -1.64 19.19 -10.86
N GLY A 54 -0.53 19.83 -11.24
CA GLY A 54 0.61 20.08 -10.38
C GLY A 54 1.36 18.82 -9.94
N VAL A 55 2.20 18.98 -8.92
CA VAL A 55 3.04 17.94 -8.32
C VAL A 55 2.57 17.71 -6.89
N VAL A 56 2.54 16.45 -6.46
CA VAL A 56 2.16 16.07 -5.09
C VAL A 56 3.26 15.19 -4.49
N HIS A 57 3.76 15.60 -3.33
CA HIS A 57 4.70 14.83 -2.53
C HIS A 57 3.96 14.26 -1.33
N VAL A 58 3.63 12.96 -1.42
CA VAL A 58 2.93 12.25 -0.35
C VAL A 58 3.97 11.75 0.65
N ASP A 59 3.71 11.95 1.94
CA ASP A 59 4.49 11.33 3.00
C ASP A 59 4.27 9.81 3.01
N VAL A 60 5.36 9.07 3.14
CA VAL A 60 5.37 7.59 3.14
C VAL A 60 6.06 7.07 4.40
N THR A 61 6.16 7.90 5.45
CA THR A 61 6.75 7.48 6.73
C THR A 61 5.93 6.36 7.35
N ASP A 62 4.60 6.51 7.34
CA ASP A 62 3.64 5.48 7.76
C ASP A 62 2.70 5.15 6.58
N PRO A 63 3.11 4.24 5.67
CA PRO A 63 2.45 4.06 4.37
C PRO A 63 1.06 3.41 4.45
N TYR A 64 0.70 2.82 5.59
CA TYR A 64 -0.55 2.11 5.78
C TYR A 64 -1.42 2.81 6.83
N CYS A 65 -2.74 2.76 6.63
CA CYS A 65 -3.69 3.40 7.54
C CYS A 65 -3.67 2.73 8.94
N ALA A 66 -3.16 3.44 9.95
CA ALA A 66 -3.08 2.96 11.32
C ALA A 66 -4.45 2.53 11.89
N ALA A 67 -5.50 3.30 11.61
CA ALA A 67 -6.86 2.98 12.05
C ALA A 67 -7.37 1.65 11.47
N LEU A 68 -7.12 1.40 10.18
CA LEU A 68 -7.52 0.14 9.54
C LEU A 68 -6.74 -1.05 10.09
N ARG A 69 -5.43 -0.87 10.31
CA ARG A 69 -4.58 -1.91 10.90
C ARG A 69 -5.04 -2.29 12.30
N ALA A 70 -5.40 -1.30 13.12
CA ALA A 70 -5.88 -1.52 14.49
C ALA A 70 -7.20 -2.31 14.55
N VAL A 71 -8.05 -2.25 13.52
CA VAL A 71 -9.29 -3.03 13.44
C VAL A 71 -9.05 -4.50 13.09
N LEU A 72 -7.91 -4.82 12.47
CA LEU A 72 -7.58 -6.17 11.99
C LEU A 72 -6.60 -6.93 12.91
N ALA A 73 -5.94 -6.23 13.83
CA ALA A 73 -5.03 -6.79 14.82
C ALA A 73 -5.80 -7.44 15.98
#